data_AF-A0A2S7ZEC9-F1
#
_entry.id   AF-A0A2S7ZEC9-F1
#
_cell.length_a   1.000
_cell.length_b   1.000
_cell.length_c   1.000
_cell.angle_alpha   90.00
_cell.angle_beta   90.00
_cell.angle_gamma   90.00
#
_symmetry.space_group_name_H-M   'P 1'
#
loop_
_entity.id
_entity.type
_entity.pdbx_description
1 polymer ?
#
loop_
_entity_poly.entity_id
_entity_poly.type
_entity_poly.pdbx_seq_one_letter_code
_entity_poly.pdbx_strand_id
1 'polypeptide(L)'
;MDTVTKKYIETVQVSDIPWHRLTTSYGRGTDFPNQFDVLWKMDSIEAVDVAGEDIALNIEHQSTLWHATPFAMIFLLRIFKKAQEESAQNEVAHYLAEQLVELFTVIAECIRDGLMLEHADPLPNFEDMLNEEYLWSEDYDEDEDVLRYEEEDVFPDDLFFSFYYYSLQVLLLGKPLLNKANEGEANLLELLTEIEY
;
A
#
# COMPACT_ATOMS: atom_id res chain seq x y z
N MET A 1 -11.11 4.59 12.35
CA MET A 1 -10.96 5.52 11.22
C MET A 1 -11.96 6.65 11.30
N ASP A 2 -11.48 7.89 11.21
CA ASP A 2 -12.32 9.09 11.12
C ASP A 2 -12.88 9.30 9.69
N THR A 3 -13.81 10.25 9.55
CA THR A 3 -14.50 10.52 8.28
C THR A 3 -13.64 11.19 7.21
N VAL A 4 -12.60 11.93 7.61
CA VAL A 4 -11.69 12.63 6.68
C VAL A 4 -10.78 11.62 6.01
N THR A 5 -10.11 10.77 6.80
CA THR A 5 -9.27 9.67 6.30
C THR A 5 -10.04 8.76 5.35
N LYS A 6 -11.25 8.36 5.75
CA LYS A 6 -12.12 7.54 4.90
C LYS A 6 -12.37 8.20 3.54
N LYS A 7 -12.78 9.47 3.56
CA LYS A 7 -13.10 10.21 2.34
C LYS A 7 -11.87 10.35 1.44
N TYR A 8 -10.70 10.58 2.01
CA TYR A 8 -9.45 10.63 1.25
C TYR A 8 -9.21 9.31 0.51
N ILE A 9 -9.20 8.18 1.24
CA ILE A 9 -9.01 6.83 0.68
C ILE A 9 -10.04 6.50 -0.41
N GLU A 10 -11.27 7.00 -0.31
CA GLU A 10 -12.32 6.74 -1.32
C GLU A 10 -12.23 7.64 -2.56
N THR A 11 -11.65 8.84 -2.45
CA THR A 11 -11.78 9.87 -3.50
C THR A 11 -10.49 10.29 -4.18
N VAL A 12 -9.33 10.10 -3.56
CA VAL A 12 -8.03 10.47 -4.15
C VAL A 12 -7.81 9.75 -5.49
N GLN A 13 -7.27 10.45 -6.48
CA GLN A 13 -6.95 9.89 -7.78
C GLN A 13 -5.48 9.48 -7.84
N VAL A 14 -5.15 8.53 -8.72
CA VAL A 14 -3.75 8.12 -8.97
C VAL A 14 -2.90 9.33 -9.36
N SER A 15 -3.46 10.28 -10.11
CA SER A 15 -2.78 11.51 -10.54
C SER A 15 -2.56 12.54 -9.44
N ASP A 16 -3.22 12.40 -8.29
CA ASP A 16 -3.10 13.36 -7.18
C ASP A 16 -1.89 13.05 -6.29
N ILE A 17 -1.29 11.86 -6.45
CA ILE A 17 -0.14 11.40 -5.67
C ILE A 17 1.15 11.72 -6.43
N PRO A 18 2.14 12.39 -5.81
CA PRO A 18 3.44 12.68 -6.43
C PRO A 18 4.34 11.45 -6.40
N TRP A 19 3.98 10.39 -7.12
CA TRP A 19 4.67 9.09 -7.06
C TRP A 19 6.18 9.15 -7.27
N HIS A 20 6.64 10.06 -8.13
CA HIS A 20 8.05 10.30 -8.41
C HIS A 20 8.81 10.94 -7.25
N ARG A 21 8.14 11.27 -6.15
CA ARG A 21 8.71 11.82 -4.91
C ARG A 21 8.46 10.93 -3.69
N LEU A 22 7.82 9.78 -3.86
CA LEU A 22 7.57 8.82 -2.79
C LEU A 22 8.55 7.66 -2.92
N THR A 23 9.26 7.35 -1.84
CA THR A 23 10.24 6.25 -1.83
C THR A 23 9.59 4.89 -1.82
N THR A 24 10.31 3.96 -2.43
CA THR A 24 10.07 2.53 -2.44
C THR A 24 11.33 1.80 -1.99
N SER A 25 11.25 0.47 -1.86
CA SER A 25 12.43 -0.35 -1.53
C SER A 25 13.56 -0.22 -2.56
N TYR A 26 13.23 0.02 -3.83
CA TYR A 26 14.19 0.07 -4.93
C TYR A 26 14.13 1.37 -5.73
N GLY A 27 13.83 2.49 -5.07
CA GLY A 27 13.85 3.83 -5.68
C GLY A 27 12.61 4.64 -5.34
N ARG A 28 11.82 4.98 -6.37
CA ARG A 28 10.63 5.82 -6.24
C ARG A 28 9.44 5.20 -6.94
N GLY A 29 8.23 5.55 -6.53
CA GLY A 29 6.98 4.98 -7.03
C GLY A 29 6.58 5.39 -8.47
N THR A 30 7.48 5.99 -9.25
CA THR A 30 7.18 6.62 -10.56
C THR A 30 6.36 5.75 -11.51
N ASP A 31 6.61 4.43 -11.51
CA ASP A 31 5.93 3.48 -12.41
C ASP A 31 4.60 2.93 -11.89
N PHE A 32 4.25 3.19 -10.63
CA PHE A 32 3.03 2.68 -9.99
C PHE A 32 1.75 3.02 -10.77
N PRO A 33 1.55 4.25 -11.31
CA PRO A 33 0.37 4.54 -12.13
C PRO A 33 0.19 3.59 -13.32
N ASN A 34 1.28 3.22 -14.01
CA ASN A 34 1.23 2.32 -15.15
C ASN A 34 0.91 0.89 -14.69
N GLN A 35 1.51 0.46 -13.59
CA GLN A 35 1.29 -0.88 -13.03
C GLN A 35 -0.14 -1.06 -12.52
N PHE A 36 -0.69 -0.05 -11.84
CA PHE A 36 -2.09 -0.06 -11.43
C PHE A 36 -3.05 -0.13 -12.62
N ASP A 37 -2.73 0.53 -13.74
CA ASP A 37 -3.52 0.43 -14.98
C ASP A 37 -3.46 -1.00 -15.57
N VAL A 38 -2.31 -1.66 -15.53
CA VAL A 38 -2.17 -3.08 -15.92
C VAL A 38 -3.04 -3.97 -15.03
N LEU A 39 -2.93 -3.82 -13.72
CA LEU A 39 -3.73 -4.59 -12.75
C LEU A 39 -5.23 -4.30 -12.89
N TRP A 40 -5.61 -3.06 -13.19
CA TRP A 40 -7.02 -2.67 -13.36
C TRP A 40 -7.66 -3.25 -14.62
N LYS A 41 -6.88 -3.36 -15.71
CA LYS A 41 -7.37 -3.92 -16.98
C LYS A 41 -7.60 -5.43 -16.91
N MET A 42 -6.76 -6.15 -16.17
CA MET A 42 -6.88 -7.62 -16.01
C MET A 42 -6.90 -8.36 -17.37
N ASP A 43 -6.06 -7.92 -18.31
CA ASP A 43 -6.02 -8.45 -19.67
C ASP A 43 -5.21 -9.76 -19.79
N SER A 44 -4.20 -9.97 -18.93
CA SER A 44 -3.29 -11.11 -18.96
C SER A 44 -2.74 -11.43 -17.58
N ILE A 45 -2.71 -12.71 -17.21
CA ILE A 45 -2.06 -13.19 -15.98
C ILE A 45 -0.58 -12.80 -15.97
N GLU A 46 0.15 -12.99 -17.07
CA GLU A 46 1.58 -12.66 -17.14
C GLU A 46 1.85 -11.17 -16.89
N ALA A 47 1.02 -10.28 -17.46
CA ALA A 47 1.18 -8.85 -17.25
C ALA A 47 0.83 -8.44 -15.82
N VAL A 48 -0.21 -9.06 -15.25
CA VAL A 48 -0.63 -8.85 -13.87
C VAL A 48 0.42 -9.35 -12.88
N ASP A 49 0.99 -10.52 -13.11
CA ASP A 49 2.02 -11.15 -12.26
C ASP A 49 3.26 -10.26 -12.21
N VAL A 50 3.79 -9.84 -13.37
CA VAL A 50 4.95 -8.94 -13.45
C VAL A 50 4.69 -7.59 -12.76
N ALA A 51 3.53 -6.96 -13.02
CA ALA A 51 3.21 -5.67 -12.42
C ALA A 51 2.94 -5.80 -10.91
N GLY A 52 2.30 -6.88 -10.48
CA GLY A 52 1.98 -7.16 -9.09
C GLY A 52 3.23 -7.46 -8.26
N GLU A 53 4.14 -8.28 -8.78
CA GLU A 53 5.43 -8.59 -8.14
C GLU A 53 6.27 -7.32 -7.97
N ASP A 54 6.38 -6.48 -9.01
CA ASP A 54 7.17 -5.25 -8.91
C ASP A 54 6.56 -4.24 -7.92
N ILE A 55 5.23 -4.12 -7.85
CA ILE A 55 4.57 -3.33 -6.79
C ILE A 55 4.90 -3.91 -5.42
N ALA A 56 4.71 -5.22 -5.22
CA ALA A 56 4.92 -5.88 -3.94
C ALA A 56 6.34 -5.64 -3.41
N LEU A 57 7.35 -5.85 -4.26
CA LEU A 57 8.77 -5.63 -3.95
C LEU A 57 9.12 -4.18 -3.61
N ASN A 58 8.32 -3.22 -4.06
CA ASN A 58 8.58 -1.80 -3.85
C ASN A 58 7.79 -1.19 -2.68
N ILE A 59 6.67 -1.80 -2.29
CA ILE A 59 5.87 -1.33 -1.14
C ILE A 59 6.23 -2.05 0.16
N GLU A 60 6.90 -3.20 0.10
CA GLU A 60 7.38 -3.93 1.26
C GLU A 60 8.71 -4.61 0.94
N HIS A 61 9.67 -4.49 1.86
CA HIS A 61 10.89 -5.28 1.79
C HIS A 61 11.44 -5.54 3.20
N GLN A 62 11.72 -6.81 3.51
CA GLN A 62 12.24 -7.26 4.81
C GLN A 62 11.40 -6.78 6.00
N SER A 63 10.08 -6.93 5.88
CA SER A 63 9.07 -6.52 6.86
C SER A 63 9.01 -5.02 7.14
N THR A 64 9.52 -4.20 6.22
CA THR A 64 9.51 -2.74 6.30
C THR A 64 8.60 -2.15 5.23
N LEU A 65 7.70 -1.26 5.64
CA LEU A 65 6.84 -0.49 4.74
C LEU A 65 7.52 0.83 4.37
N TRP A 66 7.21 1.33 3.17
CA TRP A 66 7.84 2.50 2.57
C TRP A 66 6.86 3.65 2.41
N HIS A 67 7.37 4.84 2.07
CA HIS A 67 6.55 6.04 1.96
C HIS A 67 5.43 5.90 0.94
N ALA A 68 5.68 5.20 -0.17
CA ALA A 68 4.67 4.94 -1.20
C ALA A 68 3.60 3.90 -0.77
N THR A 69 3.87 3.04 0.21
CA THR A 69 3.03 1.91 0.61
C THR A 69 1.59 2.28 0.97
N PRO A 70 1.32 3.20 1.92
CA PRO A 70 -0.05 3.53 2.29
C PRO A 70 -0.86 4.04 1.08
N PHE A 71 -0.24 4.79 0.18
CA PHE A 71 -0.88 5.28 -1.04
C PHE A 71 -1.15 4.16 -2.06
N ALA A 72 -0.17 3.29 -2.30
CA ALA A 72 -0.34 2.15 -3.20
C ALA A 72 -1.49 1.24 -2.74
N MET A 73 -1.57 0.98 -1.43
CA MET A 73 -2.63 0.19 -0.82
C MET A 73 -4.04 0.70 -1.15
N ILE A 74 -4.25 2.02 -1.27
CA ILE A 74 -5.54 2.60 -1.67
C ILE A 74 -5.98 2.05 -3.03
N PHE A 75 -5.08 2.06 -4.01
CA PHE A 75 -5.38 1.65 -5.37
C PHE A 75 -5.47 0.14 -5.49
N LEU A 76 -4.58 -0.60 -4.81
CA LEU A 76 -4.65 -2.06 -4.72
C LEU A 76 -5.97 -2.53 -4.10
N LEU A 77 -6.49 -1.85 -3.07
CA LEU A 77 -7.80 -2.18 -2.50
C LEU A 77 -8.95 -1.96 -3.50
N ARG A 78 -8.89 -0.86 -4.27
CA ARG A 78 -9.90 -0.57 -5.30
C ARG A 78 -9.84 -1.58 -6.44
N ILE A 79 -8.63 -1.98 -6.85
CA ILE A 79 -8.39 -3.04 -7.84
C ILE A 79 -8.92 -4.38 -7.31
N PHE A 80 -8.63 -4.73 -6.05
CA PHE A 80 -9.14 -5.95 -5.42
C PHE A 80 -10.67 -6.02 -5.47
N LYS A 81 -11.34 -4.92 -5.09
CA LYS A 81 -12.81 -4.84 -5.19
C LYS A 81 -13.31 -5.14 -6.60
N LYS A 82 -12.71 -4.53 -7.62
CA LYS A 82 -13.06 -4.77 -9.04
C LYS A 82 -12.79 -6.22 -9.44
N ALA A 83 -11.64 -6.77 -9.03
CA ALA A 83 -11.25 -8.14 -9.32
C ALA A 83 -12.26 -9.14 -8.73
N GLN A 84 -12.72 -8.93 -7.49
CA GLN A 84 -13.79 -9.73 -6.89
C GLN A 84 -15.09 -9.65 -7.68
N GLU A 85 -15.51 -8.45 -8.11
CA GLU A 85 -16.73 -8.23 -8.88
C GLU A 85 -16.70 -8.97 -10.25
N GLU A 86 -15.52 -9.13 -10.84
CA GLU A 86 -15.34 -9.74 -12.17
C GLU A 86 -14.87 -11.21 -12.15
N SER A 87 -14.43 -11.71 -10.99
CA SER A 87 -13.82 -13.04 -10.81
C SER A 87 -14.66 -14.21 -11.32
N ALA A 88 -15.99 -14.09 -11.30
CA ALA A 88 -16.88 -15.14 -11.78
C ALA A 88 -16.85 -15.34 -13.32
N GLN A 89 -16.35 -14.34 -14.07
CA GLN A 89 -16.35 -14.34 -15.54
C GLN A 89 -14.98 -14.03 -16.16
N ASN A 90 -14.00 -13.59 -15.35
CA ASN A 90 -12.64 -13.29 -15.77
C ASN A 90 -11.64 -14.08 -14.91
N GLU A 91 -10.92 -15.02 -15.54
CA GLU A 91 -9.91 -15.84 -14.85
C GLU A 91 -8.72 -15.01 -14.36
N VAL A 92 -8.35 -13.94 -15.06
CA VAL A 92 -7.30 -13.00 -14.64
C VAL A 92 -7.74 -12.24 -13.38
N ALA A 93 -9.03 -11.87 -13.31
CA ALA A 93 -9.60 -11.21 -12.14
C ALA A 93 -9.67 -12.15 -10.92
N HIS A 94 -10.03 -13.42 -11.14
CA HIS A 94 -10.00 -14.43 -10.08
C HIS A 94 -8.57 -14.63 -9.54
N TYR A 95 -7.60 -14.82 -10.44
CA TYR A 95 -6.19 -14.93 -10.08
C TYR A 95 -5.68 -13.70 -9.33
N LEU A 96 -5.94 -12.49 -9.85
CA LEU A 96 -5.51 -11.24 -9.21
C LEU A 96 -6.13 -11.06 -7.83
N ALA A 97 -7.39 -11.45 -7.62
CA ALA A 97 -8.03 -11.38 -6.32
C ALA A 97 -7.30 -12.26 -5.29
N GLU A 98 -6.88 -13.48 -5.68
CA GLU A 98 -6.10 -14.37 -4.80
C GLU A 98 -4.72 -13.77 -4.49
N GLN A 99 -4.01 -13.25 -5.49
CA GLN A 99 -2.69 -12.64 -5.29
C GLN A 99 -2.73 -11.39 -4.39
N LEU A 100 -3.78 -10.56 -4.53
CA LEU A 100 -3.93 -9.38 -3.68
C LEU A 100 -4.24 -9.76 -2.22
N VAL A 101 -4.94 -10.88 -1.97
CA VAL A 101 -5.17 -11.38 -0.61
C VAL A 101 -3.86 -11.84 0.03
N GLU A 102 -2.99 -12.52 -0.74
CA GLU A 102 -1.65 -12.89 -0.27
C GLU A 102 -0.82 -11.65 0.09
N LEU A 103 -0.76 -10.66 -0.81
CA LEU A 103 -0.06 -9.39 -0.55
C LEU A 103 -0.62 -8.66 0.68
N PHE A 104 -1.95 -8.53 0.80
CA PHE A 104 -2.59 -7.89 1.95
C PHE A 104 -2.30 -8.61 3.26
N THR A 105 -2.14 -9.94 3.22
CA THR A 105 -1.74 -10.73 4.38
C THR A 105 -0.32 -10.39 4.80
N VAL A 106 0.64 -10.35 3.87
CA VAL A 106 2.03 -9.93 4.15
C VAL A 106 2.07 -8.53 4.77
N ILE A 107 1.34 -7.57 4.19
CA ILE A 107 1.29 -6.20 4.71
C ILE A 107 0.65 -6.17 6.10
N ALA A 108 -0.43 -6.92 6.34
CA ALA A 108 -1.07 -7.00 7.64
C ALA A 108 -0.16 -7.62 8.71
N GLU A 109 0.68 -8.61 8.36
CA GLU A 109 1.68 -9.18 9.27
C GLU A 109 2.76 -8.15 9.61
N CYS A 110 3.27 -7.42 8.61
CA CYS A 110 4.24 -6.34 8.84
C CYS A 110 3.67 -5.25 9.77
N ILE A 111 2.39 -4.90 9.59
CA ILE A 111 1.68 -3.95 10.45
C ILE A 111 1.54 -4.48 11.88
N ARG A 112 1.09 -5.73 12.04
CA ARG A 112 0.94 -6.36 13.35
C ARG A 112 2.26 -6.31 14.12
N ASP A 113 3.36 -6.68 13.47
CA ASP A 113 4.67 -6.75 14.09
C ASP A 113 5.22 -5.33 14.38
N GLY A 114 4.99 -4.37 13.47
CA GLY A 114 5.35 -2.96 13.67
C GLY A 114 4.62 -2.30 14.84
N LEU A 115 3.35 -2.62 15.06
CA LEU A 115 2.54 -2.12 16.18
C LEU A 115 2.99 -2.67 17.55
N MET A 116 3.79 -3.75 17.59
CA MET A 116 4.34 -4.27 18.84
C MET A 116 5.60 -3.52 19.31
N LEU A 117 6.18 -2.68 18.46
CA LEU A 117 7.38 -1.90 18.75
C LEU A 117 7.04 -0.54 19.37
N GLU A 118 8.04 0.14 19.93
CA GLU A 118 7.87 1.55 20.31
C GLU A 118 7.72 2.38 19.04
N HIS A 119 6.67 3.19 18.99
CA HIS A 119 6.34 4.03 17.85
C HIS A 119 5.79 5.38 18.31
N ALA A 120 5.94 6.41 17.47
CA ALA A 120 5.30 7.70 17.67
C ALA A 120 3.78 7.61 17.43
N ASP A 121 3.07 8.70 17.70
CA ASP A 121 1.71 8.88 17.19
C ASP A 121 1.76 9.12 15.67
N PRO A 122 0.77 8.64 14.89
CA PRO A 122 0.75 8.90 13.45
C PRO A 122 0.43 10.37 13.18
N LEU A 123 0.73 10.82 11.96
CA LEU A 123 0.31 12.13 11.48
C LEU A 123 -1.22 12.28 11.57
N PRO A 124 -1.76 13.51 11.73
CA PRO A 124 -3.19 13.70 11.95
C PRO A 124 -4.08 13.29 10.78
N ASN A 125 -3.63 13.54 9.53
CA ASN A 125 -4.37 13.21 8.31
C ASN A 125 -3.51 12.39 7.34
N PHE A 126 -4.17 11.53 6.56
CA PHE A 126 -3.51 10.70 5.54
C PHE A 126 -2.68 11.57 4.57
N GLU A 127 -3.26 12.68 4.12
CA GLU A 127 -2.62 13.60 3.16
C GLU A 127 -1.41 14.35 3.75
N ASP A 128 -1.25 14.41 5.08
CA ASP A 128 -0.12 15.08 5.70
C ASP A 128 1.21 14.38 5.35
N MET A 129 1.17 13.08 5.02
CA MET A 129 2.34 12.35 4.48
C MET A 129 2.81 12.89 3.12
N LEU A 130 2.04 13.74 2.44
CA LEU A 130 2.40 14.41 1.19
C LEU A 130 2.87 15.86 1.40
N ASN A 131 3.06 16.31 2.64
CA ASN A 131 3.61 17.63 2.90
C ASN A 131 5.04 17.75 2.34
N GLU A 132 5.36 18.94 1.82
CA GLU A 132 6.63 19.21 1.12
C GLU A 132 7.88 18.82 1.92
N GLU A 133 7.83 18.94 3.25
CA GLU A 133 8.94 18.57 4.14
C GLU A 133 9.27 17.07 4.14
N TYR A 134 8.31 16.22 3.77
CA TYR A 134 8.49 14.77 3.73
C TYR A 134 8.83 14.26 2.33
N LEU A 135 8.47 15.01 1.29
CA LEU A 135 8.66 14.59 -0.09
C LEU A 135 10.14 14.59 -0.48
N TRP A 136 10.49 13.69 -1.39
CA TRP A 136 11.83 13.65 -1.99
C TRP A 136 11.97 14.72 -3.05
N SER A 137 13.18 14.98 -3.56
CA SER A 137 13.39 16.02 -4.57
C SER A 137 12.48 15.80 -5.80
N GLU A 138 12.06 16.88 -6.47
CA GLU A 138 11.26 16.75 -7.69
C GLU A 138 12.00 15.98 -8.79
N ASP A 139 13.29 16.24 -8.94
CA ASP A 139 14.15 15.53 -9.89
C ASP A 139 14.77 14.31 -9.20
N TYR A 140 14.69 13.14 -9.85
CA TYR A 140 15.36 11.94 -9.33
C TYR A 140 16.87 12.03 -9.58
N ASP A 141 17.64 11.97 -8.49
CA ASP A 141 19.09 11.85 -8.48
C ASP A 141 19.48 10.77 -7.48
N GLU A 142 20.01 9.64 -7.99
CA GLU A 142 20.38 8.48 -7.17
C GLU A 142 21.47 8.84 -6.14
N ASP A 143 22.43 9.68 -6.51
CA ASP A 143 23.53 10.04 -5.61
C ASP A 143 23.01 10.95 -4.47
N GLU A 144 22.12 11.90 -4.76
CA GLU A 144 21.48 12.73 -3.72
C GLU A 144 20.54 11.91 -2.82
N ASP A 145 19.78 10.99 -3.41
CA ASP A 145 18.88 10.08 -2.72
C ASP A 145 19.66 9.19 -1.73
N VAL A 146 20.81 8.65 -2.15
CA VAL A 146 21.72 7.87 -1.29
C VAL A 146 22.27 8.73 -0.14
N LEU A 147 22.67 9.98 -0.40
CA LEU A 147 23.17 10.87 0.66
C LEU A 147 22.10 11.14 1.72
N ARG A 148 20.84 11.29 1.32
CA ARG A 148 19.72 11.46 2.28
C ARG A 148 19.54 10.21 3.15
N TYR A 149 19.71 9.01 2.61
CA TYR A 149 19.65 7.78 3.41
C TYR A 149 20.80 7.62 4.40
N GLU A 150 21.91 8.36 4.24
CA GLU A 150 23.01 8.39 5.21
C GLU A 150 22.76 9.36 6.38
N GLU A 151 21.70 10.17 6.32
CA GLU A 151 21.32 11.09 7.40
C GLU A 151 20.78 10.33 8.61
N GLU A 152 20.94 10.90 9.81
CA GLU A 152 20.49 10.25 11.06
C GLU A 152 18.95 10.13 11.15
N ASP A 153 18.22 11.02 10.48
CA ASP A 153 16.76 11.13 10.53
C ASP A 153 16.18 11.20 9.10
N VAL A 154 16.20 10.06 8.41
CA VAL A 154 15.70 9.94 7.02
C VAL A 154 14.18 10.20 6.97
N PHE A 155 13.46 9.63 7.93
CA PHE A 155 12.03 9.80 8.12
C PHE A 155 11.76 10.09 9.60
N PRO A 156 11.10 11.22 9.90
CA PRO A 156 10.60 11.47 11.25
C PRO A 156 9.74 10.30 11.77
N ASP A 157 9.83 10.00 13.06
CA ASP A 157 9.17 8.84 13.67
C ASP A 157 7.65 8.80 13.42
N ASP A 158 6.98 9.96 13.42
CA ASP A 158 5.53 10.09 13.16
C ASP A 158 5.18 9.81 11.70
N LEU A 159 5.97 10.29 10.75
CA LEU A 159 5.86 9.96 9.33
C LEU A 159 6.07 8.46 9.11
N PHE A 160 7.14 7.90 9.66
CA PHE A 160 7.47 6.49 9.46
C PHE A 160 6.37 5.58 10.02
N PHE A 161 5.87 5.87 11.23
CA PHE A 161 4.75 5.13 11.80
C PHE A 161 3.45 5.30 10.99
N SER A 162 3.25 6.47 10.36
CA SER A 162 2.09 6.73 9.50
C SER A 162 2.02 5.76 8.31
N PHE A 163 3.14 5.23 7.83
CA PHE A 163 3.15 4.22 6.76
C PHE A 163 2.38 2.96 7.19
N TYR A 164 2.60 2.52 8.44
CA TYR A 164 1.93 1.35 9.01
C TYR A 164 0.49 1.66 9.39
N TYR A 165 0.27 2.77 10.10
CA TYR A 165 -1.05 3.16 10.58
C TYR A 165 -2.05 3.35 9.43
N TYR A 166 -1.67 4.09 8.39
CA TYR A 166 -2.58 4.37 7.28
C TYR A 166 -2.74 3.19 6.32
N SER A 167 -1.71 2.35 6.14
CA SER A 167 -1.87 1.07 5.45
C SER A 167 -2.89 0.17 6.16
N LEU A 168 -2.90 0.15 7.50
CA LEU A 168 -3.93 -0.53 8.27
C LEU A 168 -5.31 0.08 8.05
N GLN A 169 -5.46 1.40 8.06
CA GLN A 169 -6.77 2.05 7.83
C GLN A 169 -7.35 1.65 6.45
N VAL A 170 -6.50 1.51 5.43
CA VAL A 170 -6.92 1.01 4.11
C VAL A 170 -7.37 -0.45 4.20
N LEU A 171 -6.60 -1.35 4.81
CA LEU A 171 -6.99 -2.76 4.96
C LEU A 171 -8.30 -2.93 5.77
N LEU A 172 -8.48 -2.15 6.82
CA LEU A 172 -9.70 -2.16 7.65
C LEU A 172 -10.94 -1.75 6.84
N LEU A 173 -10.79 -0.81 5.89
CA LEU A 173 -11.85 -0.46 4.94
C LEU A 173 -12.21 -1.61 4.01
N GLY A 174 -11.25 -2.49 3.71
CA GLY A 174 -11.43 -3.67 2.88
C GLY A 174 -12.14 -4.83 3.57
N LYS A 175 -12.21 -4.88 4.90
CA LYS A 175 -12.83 -6.01 5.65
C LYS A 175 -14.20 -6.45 5.12
N PRO A 176 -15.15 -5.55 4.74
CA PRO A 176 -16.45 -5.96 4.21
C PRO A 176 -16.40 -6.65 2.83
N LEU A 177 -15.27 -6.53 2.12
CA LEU A 177 -15.05 -7.21 0.82
C LEU A 177 -14.62 -8.67 1.02
N LEU A 178 -14.09 -9.03 2.19
CA LEU A 178 -13.55 -10.36 2.45
C LEU A 178 -14.65 -11.41 2.67
N ASN A 179 -14.54 -12.53 1.97
CA ASN A 179 -15.44 -13.66 2.01
C ASN A 179 -14.92 -14.76 2.92
N LYS A 180 -15.61 -14.99 4.05
CA LYS A 180 -15.28 -16.04 5.03
C LYS A 180 -15.31 -17.48 4.48
N ALA A 181 -15.91 -17.71 3.31
CA ALA A 181 -15.91 -19.02 2.67
C ALA A 181 -14.63 -19.29 1.86
N ASN A 182 -13.86 -18.24 1.52
CA ASN A 182 -12.53 -18.37 0.93
C ASN A 182 -11.50 -18.44 2.06
N GLU A 183 -10.64 -19.46 2.04
CA GLU A 183 -9.66 -19.70 3.11
C GLU A 183 -8.66 -18.56 3.29
N GLY A 184 -8.09 -18.04 2.20
CA GLY A 184 -7.15 -16.92 2.24
C GLY A 184 -7.80 -15.65 2.77
N GLU A 185 -8.99 -15.32 2.29
CA GLU A 185 -9.73 -14.14 2.75
C GLU A 185 -10.20 -14.29 4.21
N ALA A 186 -10.53 -15.50 4.66
CA ALA A 186 -10.86 -15.78 6.05
C ALA A 186 -9.65 -15.59 6.98
N ASN A 187 -8.46 -16.06 6.57
CA ASN A 187 -7.21 -15.89 7.32
C ASN A 187 -6.84 -14.41 7.44
N LEU A 188 -6.91 -13.65 6.33
CA LEU A 188 -6.68 -12.21 6.35
C LEU A 188 -7.68 -11.50 7.27
N LEU A 189 -8.96 -11.88 7.23
CA LEU A 189 -9.98 -11.29 8.10
C LEU A 189 -9.73 -11.56 9.59
N GLU A 190 -9.27 -12.76 9.93
CA GLU A 190 -8.87 -13.15 11.29
C GLU A 190 -7.69 -12.28 11.75
N LEU A 191 -6.62 -12.21 10.96
CA LEU A 191 -5.45 -11.37 11.22
C LEU A 191 -5.84 -9.89 11.45
N LEU A 192 -6.66 -9.30 10.57
CA LEU A 192 -7.16 -7.92 10.72
C LEU A 192 -8.11 -7.71 11.90
N THR A 193 -8.52 -8.77 12.60
CA THR A 193 -9.33 -8.69 13.82
C THR A 193 -8.49 -8.83 15.07
N GLU A 194 -7.31 -9.45 14.96
CA GLU A 194 -6.35 -9.62 16.05
C GLU A 194 -5.41 -8.42 16.22
N ILE A 195 -5.19 -7.63 15.17
CA ILE A 195 -4.38 -6.40 15.27
C ILE A 195 -5.04 -5.43 16.25
N GLU A 196 -4.34 -5.11 17.34
CA GLU A 196 -4.69 -4.06 18.30
C GLU A 196 -4.13 -2.72 17.80
N TYR A 197 -4.99 -1.70 17.64
CA TYR A 197 -4.66 -0.37 17.10
C TYR A 197 -5.53 0.74 17.70
#